data_AF-A0A9P0GEH8-F1
#
_entry.id   AF-A0A9P0GEH8-F1
#
_cell.length_a   1.000
_cell.length_b   1.000
_cell.length_c   1.000
_cell.angle_alpha   90.00
_cell.angle_beta   90.00
_cell.angle_gamma   90.00
#
_symmetry.space_group_name_H-M   'P 1'
#
loop_
_entity.id
_entity.type
_entity.pdbx_description
1 polymer ?
#
loop_
_entity_poly.entity_id
_entity_poly.type
_entity_poly.pdbx_seq_one_letter_code
_entity_poly.pdbx_strand_id
1 'polypeptide(L)'
;MNPFSIIKQSDNILAAIKKPRKILFDNFTIKNAEIWLKRLQRQIKSCNKAIRSRQQYNLSIGDLRKLETNVGHFKHFRKLILNRHIGMGIQSKLGQRVKWANVESSFKSRATTGIIVHLRHKDLDTFLNDCVVIFKNKINKFLKQHQALKVNTTHKSSYKVPPF
;
A
#
# COMPACT_ATOMS: atom_id res chain seq x y z
N MET A 1 -27.46 3.63 20.50
CA MET A 1 -27.95 2.64 19.51
C MET A 1 -27.83 1.26 20.14
N ASN A 2 -28.92 0.47 20.11
CA ASN A 2 -28.95 -0.89 20.63
C ASN A 2 -27.98 -1.80 19.82
N PRO A 3 -27.18 -2.69 20.46
CA PRO A 3 -26.33 -3.64 19.74
C PRO A 3 -27.03 -4.45 18.63
N PHE A 4 -28.29 -4.85 18.82
CA PHE A 4 -29.04 -5.59 17.81
C PHE A 4 -29.30 -4.76 16.56
N SER A 5 -29.56 -3.46 16.70
CA SER A 5 -29.68 -2.56 15.55
C SER A 5 -28.33 -2.31 14.87
N ILE A 6 -27.23 -2.32 15.63
CA ILE A 6 -25.87 -2.26 15.07
C ILE A 6 -25.55 -3.51 14.25
N ILE A 7 -25.95 -4.71 14.70
CA ILE A 7 -25.78 -5.96 13.96
C ILE A 7 -26.59 -5.91 12.66
N LYS A 8 -27.89 -5.58 12.73
CA LYS A 8 -28.74 -5.47 11.54
C LYS A 8 -28.22 -4.44 10.54
N GLN A 9 -27.76 -3.29 11.02
CA GLN A 9 -27.13 -2.27 10.18
C GLN A 9 -25.84 -2.79 9.53
N SER A 10 -25.04 -3.55 10.28
CA SER A 10 -23.79 -4.13 9.78
C SER A 10 -24.07 -5.16 8.68
N ASP A 11 -25.05 -6.02 8.87
CA ASP A 11 -25.47 -7.03 7.89
C ASP A 11 -25.96 -6.36 6.59
N ASN A 12 -26.76 -5.28 6.71
CA ASN A 12 -27.21 -4.50 5.56
C ASN A 12 -26.05 -3.85 4.79
N ILE A 13 -25.06 -3.30 5.50
CA ILE A 13 -23.85 -2.73 4.89
C ILE A 13 -23.04 -3.83 4.18
N LEU A 14 -22.88 -5.00 4.80
CA LEU A 14 -22.16 -6.12 4.19
C LEU A 14 -22.89 -6.68 2.97
N ALA A 15 -24.22 -6.74 2.99
CA ALA A 15 -25.02 -7.11 1.83
C ALA A 15 -24.83 -6.10 0.68
N ALA A 16 -24.83 -4.80 0.99
CA ALA A 16 -24.55 -3.74 0.02
C ALA A 16 -23.11 -3.77 -0.52
N ILE A 17 -22.15 -4.27 0.25
CA ILE A 17 -20.75 -4.47 -0.20
C ILE A 17 -20.63 -5.74 -1.08
N LYS A 18 -21.35 -6.81 -0.74
CA LYS A 18 -21.28 -8.10 -1.44
C LYS A 18 -21.99 -8.07 -2.80
N LYS A 19 -23.15 -7.42 -2.92
CA LYS A 19 -23.96 -7.38 -4.17
C LYS A 19 -23.25 -6.72 -5.38
N PRO A 20 -22.37 -5.71 -5.23
CA PRO A 20 -21.72 -5.07 -6.37
C PRO A 20 -20.19 -5.11 -6.25
N ARG A 21 -19.57 -6.21 -5.80
CA ARG A 21 -18.09 -6.32 -5.80
C ARG A 21 -17.47 -6.21 -7.21
N LYS A 22 -18.26 -6.24 -8.28
CA LYS A 22 -17.87 -5.85 -9.65
C LYS A 22 -18.23 -4.37 -9.92
N ILE A 23 -19.52 -4.04 -9.80
CA ILE A 23 -20.09 -2.74 -10.21
C ILE A 23 -19.64 -1.55 -9.35
N LEU A 24 -19.50 -1.70 -8.03
CA LEU A 24 -19.01 -0.61 -7.16
C LEU A 24 -17.62 -0.17 -7.58
N PHE A 25 -16.84 -1.08 -8.14
CA PHE A 25 -15.42 -0.94 -8.31
C PHE A 25 -14.98 -0.49 -9.69
N ASP A 26 -15.86 -0.62 -10.69
CA ASP A 26 -15.63 -0.10 -12.03
C ASP A 26 -15.94 1.41 -12.12
N ASN A 27 -16.81 1.95 -11.24
CA ASN A 27 -17.21 3.37 -11.20
C ASN A 27 -16.91 4.07 -9.85
N PHE A 28 -15.94 3.58 -9.09
CA PHE A 28 -15.62 4.09 -7.74
C PHE A 28 -14.76 5.36 -7.79
N THR A 29 -15.39 6.54 -7.73
CA THR A 29 -14.67 7.82 -7.67
C THR A 29 -13.96 8.03 -6.33
N ILE A 30 -12.99 8.96 -6.29
CA ILE A 30 -12.29 9.40 -5.06
C ILE A 30 -13.29 9.84 -3.99
N LYS A 31 -14.32 10.61 -4.37
CA LYS A 31 -15.40 11.06 -3.49
C LYS A 31 -16.19 9.89 -2.90
N ASN A 32 -16.48 8.86 -3.70
CA ASN A 32 -17.15 7.65 -3.24
C ASN A 32 -16.27 6.90 -2.23
N ALA A 33 -14.97 6.79 -2.49
CA ALA A 33 -14.02 6.17 -1.56
C ALA A 33 -13.99 6.85 -0.19
N GLU A 34 -13.93 8.18 -0.14
CA GLU A 34 -13.96 8.93 1.12
C GLU A 34 -15.25 8.72 1.92
N ILE A 35 -16.41 8.75 1.25
CA ILE A 35 -17.72 8.51 1.88
C ILE A 35 -17.74 7.11 2.50
N TRP A 36 -17.30 6.09 1.76
CA TRP A 36 -17.26 4.72 2.24
C TRP A 36 -16.25 4.51 3.37
N LEU A 37 -15.07 5.12 3.30
CA LEU A 37 -14.08 5.07 4.38
C LEU A 37 -14.63 5.67 5.68
N LYS A 38 -15.31 6.83 5.60
CA LYS A 38 -15.98 7.45 6.74
C LYS A 38 -17.08 6.54 7.29
N ARG A 39 -17.90 5.94 6.42
CA ARG A 39 -19.00 5.03 6.81
C ARG A 39 -18.46 3.78 7.51
N LEU A 40 -17.42 3.14 6.98
CA LEU A 40 -16.78 1.97 7.58
C LEU A 40 -16.13 2.29 8.92
N GLN A 41 -15.46 3.45 9.03
CA GLN A 41 -14.82 3.85 10.28
C GLN A 41 -15.85 4.10 11.39
N ARG A 42 -16.98 4.75 11.06
CA ARG A 42 -18.10 4.89 11.99
C ARG A 42 -18.64 3.52 12.40
N GLN A 43 -18.84 2.61 11.46
CA GLN A 43 -19.38 1.28 11.78
C GLN A 43 -18.43 0.45 12.66
N ILE A 44 -17.13 0.47 12.38
CA ILE A 44 -16.12 -0.18 13.23
C ILE A 44 -16.15 0.39 14.65
N LYS A 45 -16.26 1.71 14.81
CA LYS A 45 -16.38 2.35 16.12
C LYS A 45 -17.64 1.88 16.86
N SER A 46 -18.78 1.82 16.17
CA SER A 46 -20.05 1.34 16.75
C SER A 46 -19.97 -0.13 17.19
N CYS A 47 -19.44 -1.02 16.35
CA CYS A 47 -19.25 -2.43 16.70
C CYS A 47 -18.30 -2.59 17.89
N ASN A 48 -17.15 -1.90 17.90
CA ASN A 48 -16.21 -1.95 19.03
C ASN A 48 -16.84 -1.39 20.32
N LYS A 49 -17.69 -0.36 20.24
CA LYS A 49 -18.42 0.15 21.41
C LYS A 49 -19.39 -0.90 21.95
N ALA A 50 -20.15 -1.57 21.08
CA ALA A 50 -21.06 -2.65 21.47
C ALA A 50 -20.33 -3.85 22.11
N ILE A 51 -19.16 -4.23 21.55
CA ILE A 51 -18.29 -5.28 22.11
C ILE A 51 -17.81 -4.93 23.51
N ARG A 52 -17.35 -3.68 23.73
CA ARG A 52 -16.90 -3.22 25.05
C ARG A 52 -18.03 -3.16 26.08
N SER A 53 -19.23 -2.77 25.64
CA SER A 53 -20.43 -2.71 26.48
C SER A 53 -21.17 -4.06 26.57
N ARG A 54 -20.54 -5.20 26.23
CA ARG A 54 -21.20 -6.51 26.17
C ARG A 54 -21.93 -6.93 27.45
N GLN A 55 -21.37 -6.58 28.62
CA GLN A 55 -21.96 -6.87 29.92
C GLN A 55 -23.22 -6.04 30.17
N GLN A 56 -23.21 -4.76 29.78
CA GLN A 56 -24.36 -3.87 29.90
C GLN A 56 -25.55 -4.33 29.04
N TYR A 57 -25.29 -5.01 27.93
CA TYR A 57 -26.30 -5.43 26.97
C TYR A 57 -26.63 -6.92 27.01
N ASN A 58 -26.06 -7.69 27.95
CA ASN A 58 -26.20 -9.15 28.04
C ASN A 58 -26.09 -9.84 26.67
N LEU A 59 -25.06 -9.46 25.89
CA LEU A 59 -24.87 -10.02 24.55
C LEU A 59 -24.60 -11.52 24.62
N SER A 60 -25.29 -12.29 23.78
CA SER A 60 -24.96 -13.70 23.61
C SER A 60 -23.55 -13.87 23.02
N ILE A 61 -22.93 -15.02 23.26
CA ILE A 61 -21.64 -15.37 22.63
C ILE A 61 -21.75 -15.34 21.10
N GLY A 62 -22.89 -15.75 20.55
CA GLY A 62 -23.17 -15.69 19.11
C GLY A 62 -23.16 -14.26 18.57
N ASP A 63 -23.81 -13.33 19.26
CA ASP A 63 -23.86 -11.92 18.88
C ASP A 63 -22.49 -11.25 19.00
N LEU A 64 -21.72 -11.59 20.02
CA LEU A 64 -20.36 -11.12 20.19
C LEU A 64 -19.47 -11.55 19.02
N ARG A 65 -19.47 -12.84 18.68
CA ARG A 65 -18.72 -13.39 17.53
C ARG A 65 -19.14 -12.73 16.21
N LYS A 66 -20.44 -12.46 16.06
CA LYS A 66 -20.97 -11.77 14.87
C LYS A 66 -20.45 -10.34 14.77
N LEU A 67 -20.42 -9.60 15.88
CA LEU A 67 -19.82 -8.26 15.92
C LEU A 67 -18.32 -8.28 15.61
N GLU A 68 -17.56 -9.21 16.15
CA GLU A 68 -16.12 -9.38 15.87
C GLU A 68 -15.86 -9.72 14.40
N THR A 69 -16.66 -10.62 13.83
CA THR A 69 -16.62 -10.99 12.41
C THR A 69 -16.92 -9.77 11.53
N ASN A 70 -17.94 -8.98 11.88
CA ASN A 70 -18.29 -7.75 11.17
C ASN A 70 -17.15 -6.71 11.22
N VAL A 71 -16.47 -6.56 12.36
CA VAL A 71 -15.27 -5.71 12.46
C VAL A 71 -14.17 -6.20 11.52
N GLY A 72 -13.93 -7.51 11.46
CA GLY A 72 -12.97 -8.12 10.53
C GLY A 72 -13.29 -7.79 9.07
N HIS A 73 -14.55 -7.96 8.67
CA HIS A 73 -15.01 -7.61 7.31
C HIS A 73 -14.85 -6.12 6.99
N PHE A 74 -15.23 -5.22 7.90
CA PHE A 74 -15.09 -3.78 7.66
C PHE A 74 -13.62 -3.34 7.58
N LYS A 75 -12.73 -3.88 8.42
CA LYS A 75 -11.29 -3.63 8.33
C LYS A 75 -10.72 -4.11 7.00
N HIS A 76 -11.11 -5.30 6.56
CA HIS A 76 -10.69 -5.85 5.27
C HIS A 76 -11.18 -4.95 4.12
N PHE A 77 -12.45 -4.57 4.11
CA PHE A 77 -13.02 -3.74 3.05
C PHE A 77 -12.43 -2.31 3.03
N ARG A 78 -12.17 -1.74 4.22
CA ARG A 78 -11.43 -0.47 4.34
C ARG A 78 -10.05 -0.58 3.69
N LYS A 79 -9.32 -1.67 3.94
CA LYS A 79 -8.02 -1.94 3.31
C LYS A 79 -8.15 -2.04 1.80
N LEU A 80 -9.20 -2.70 1.29
CA LEU A 80 -9.47 -2.76 -0.15
C LEU A 80 -9.72 -1.37 -0.76
N ILE A 81 -10.48 -0.49 -0.11
CA ILE A 81 -10.72 0.88 -0.61
C ILE A 81 -9.44 1.72 -0.59
N LEU A 82 -8.70 1.70 0.53
CA LEU A 82 -7.42 2.41 0.65
C LEU A 82 -6.41 1.93 -0.39
N ASN A 83 -6.39 0.63 -0.65
CA ASN A 83 -5.52 0.03 -1.66
C ASN A 83 -6.04 0.22 -3.10
N ARG A 84 -7.33 0.51 -3.29
CA ARG A 84 -7.95 0.77 -4.60
C ARG A 84 -7.82 2.21 -5.09
N HIS A 85 -7.37 3.13 -4.25
CA HIS A 85 -6.81 4.39 -4.74
C HIS A 85 -5.51 4.19 -5.55
N ILE A 86 -5.11 2.92 -5.73
CA ILE A 86 -4.06 2.45 -6.61
C ILE A 86 -4.71 1.57 -7.70
N GLY A 87 -5.66 2.16 -8.43
CA GLY A 87 -6.07 1.71 -9.77
C GLY A 87 -5.07 2.12 -10.86
N MET A 88 -3.87 2.60 -10.48
CA MET A 88 -2.72 2.77 -11.37
C MET A 88 -1.69 1.67 -11.06
N GLY A 89 -1.99 0.45 -11.53
CA GLY A 89 -1.09 -0.70 -11.42
C GLY A 89 -0.78 -1.11 -9.97
N ILE A 90 -0.13 -2.24 -9.79
CA ILE A 90 0.56 -2.51 -8.54
C ILE A 90 1.66 -1.43 -8.43
N GLN A 91 1.41 -0.32 -7.72
CA GLN A 91 2.50 0.45 -7.13
C GLN A 91 3.08 -0.38 -5.99
N SER A 92 3.75 -1.46 -6.36
CA SER A 92 4.86 -1.95 -5.56
C SER A 92 5.70 -0.73 -5.25
N LYS A 93 5.90 -0.45 -3.95
CA LYS A 93 6.73 0.65 -3.49
C LYS A 93 8.04 0.62 -4.27
N LEU A 94 8.65 1.77 -4.59
CA LEU A 94 9.89 1.85 -5.36
C LEU A 94 10.93 0.79 -4.92
N GLY A 95 11.11 0.59 -3.61
CA GLY A 95 12.01 -0.42 -3.03
C GLY A 95 11.62 -1.90 -3.24
N GLN A 96 10.45 -2.20 -3.81
CA GLN A 96 9.99 -3.52 -4.23
C GLN A 96 10.15 -3.73 -5.75
N ARG A 97 10.44 -2.67 -6.53
CA ARG A 97 10.65 -2.73 -7.99
C ARG A 97 12.11 -2.58 -8.40
N VAL A 98 12.81 -1.72 -7.67
CA VAL A 98 14.23 -1.41 -7.87
C VAL A 98 14.92 -1.30 -6.52
N LYS A 99 16.15 -1.79 -6.45
CA LYS A 99 16.95 -1.79 -5.22
C LYS A 99 18.32 -1.19 -5.48
N TRP A 100 18.69 -0.18 -4.70
CA TRP A 100 20.09 0.23 -4.61
C TRP A 100 20.85 -0.78 -3.76
N ALA A 101 21.91 -1.37 -4.30
CA ALA A 101 22.84 -2.21 -3.57
C ALA A 101 24.24 -1.59 -3.64
N ASN A 102 24.90 -1.45 -2.50
CA ASN A 102 26.31 -1.09 -2.49
C ASN A 102 27.11 -2.32 -2.89
N VAL A 103 28.07 -2.13 -3.79
CA VAL A 103 29.06 -3.17 -4.09
C VAL A 103 30.13 -3.07 -3.03
N GLU A 104 30.37 -4.18 -2.34
CA GLU A 104 31.46 -4.28 -1.38
C GLU A 104 32.79 -4.25 -2.15
N SER A 105 33.43 -3.09 -2.12
CA SER A 105 34.72 -2.86 -2.79
C SER A 105 35.83 -2.81 -1.75
N SER A 106 37.01 -3.35 -2.10
CA SER A 106 38.23 -3.19 -1.29
C SER A 106 38.67 -1.73 -1.15
N PHE A 107 38.10 -0.81 -1.96
CA PHE A 107 38.41 0.61 -1.96
C PHE A 107 37.39 1.48 -1.20
N LYS A 108 36.64 0.93 -0.23
CA LYS A 108 35.61 1.65 0.55
C LYS A 108 36.03 3.01 1.08
N SER A 109 37.32 3.21 1.38
CA SER A 109 37.87 4.49 1.87
C SER A 109 37.98 5.59 0.82
N ARG A 110 37.99 5.25 -0.48
CA ARG A 110 38.23 6.20 -1.59
C ARG A 110 37.11 6.26 -2.62
N ALA A 111 36.36 5.17 -2.79
CA ALA A 111 35.26 5.11 -3.75
C ALA A 111 34.11 4.28 -3.18
N THR A 112 32.89 4.82 -3.30
CA THR A 112 31.67 4.07 -3.03
C THR A 112 31.00 3.72 -4.35
N THR A 113 30.81 2.42 -4.59
CA THR A 113 30.15 1.92 -5.80
C THR A 113 28.75 1.41 -5.44
N GLY A 114 27.75 1.86 -6.17
CA GLY A 114 26.39 1.37 -6.04
C GLY A 114 25.82 0.95 -7.38
N ILE A 115 25.04 -0.14 -7.35
CA ILE A 115 24.30 -0.65 -8.49
C ILE A 115 22.80 -0.54 -8.21
N ILE A 116 22.01 -0.30 -9.26
CA ILE A 116 20.55 -0.37 -9.18
C ILE A 116 20.12 -1.69 -9.79
N VAL A 117 19.56 -2.54 -8.93
CA VAL A 117 19.11 -3.88 -9.30
C VAL A 117 17.64 -3.82 -9.68
N HIS A 118 17.36 -4.32 -10.88
CA HIS A 118 16.04 -4.56 -11.39
C HIS A 118 15.39 -5.76 -10.66
N LEU A 119 14.20 -5.57 -10.07
CA LEU A 119 13.51 -6.65 -9.34
C LEU A 119 12.22 -7.14 -10.02
N ARG A 120 11.41 -6.25 -10.62
CA ARG A 120 10.04 -6.59 -11.05
C ARG A 120 9.50 -5.89 -12.30
N HIS A 121 10.25 -4.98 -12.91
CA HIS A 121 9.84 -4.41 -14.19
C HIS A 121 9.87 -5.49 -15.29
N LYS A 122 8.96 -5.36 -16.25
CA LYS A 122 9.00 -6.11 -17.50
C LYS A 122 9.41 -5.22 -18.67
N ASP A 123 9.33 -3.92 -18.44
CA ASP A 123 9.51 -2.87 -19.43
C ASP A 123 10.71 -1.99 -19.02
N LEU A 124 11.56 -1.70 -20.00
CA LEU A 124 12.82 -0.98 -19.78
C LEU A 124 12.58 0.48 -19.40
N ASP A 125 11.60 1.14 -20.01
CA ASP A 125 11.31 2.55 -19.74
C ASP A 125 10.83 2.76 -18.31
N THR A 126 9.93 1.89 -17.83
CA THR A 126 9.48 1.93 -16.44
C THR A 126 10.62 1.66 -15.46
N PHE A 127 11.56 0.77 -15.79
CA PHE A 127 12.75 0.51 -14.97
C PHE A 127 13.67 1.73 -14.90
N LEU A 128 13.97 2.35 -16.03
CA LEU A 128 14.86 3.51 -16.09
C LEU A 128 14.27 4.72 -15.35
N ASN A 129 12.95 4.94 -15.48
CA ASN A 129 12.25 5.99 -14.72
C ASN A 129 12.38 5.80 -13.21
N ASP A 130 12.20 4.57 -12.72
CA ASP A 130 12.37 4.24 -11.30
C ASP A 130 13.84 4.34 -10.85
N CYS A 131 14.80 4.00 -11.72
CA CYS A 131 16.24 4.16 -11.47
C CYS A 131 16.60 5.63 -11.24
N VAL A 132 16.06 6.56 -12.04
CA VAL A 132 16.33 8.00 -11.90
C VAL A 132 15.92 8.48 -10.50
N VAL A 133 14.78 8.01 -9.98
CA VAL A 133 14.28 8.41 -8.66
C VAL A 133 15.22 7.92 -7.55
N ILE A 134 15.61 6.64 -7.57
CA ILE A 134 16.55 6.09 -6.57
C ILE A 134 17.91 6.78 -6.66
N PHE A 135 18.43 6.97 -7.87
CA PHE A 135 19.72 7.59 -8.12
C PHE A 135 19.77 9.01 -7.55
N LYS A 136 18.81 9.87 -7.91
CA LYS A 136 18.72 11.25 -7.41
C LYS A 136 18.68 11.29 -5.89
N ASN A 137 17.85 10.45 -5.26
CA ASN A 137 17.74 10.42 -3.80
C ASN A 137 19.04 10.00 -3.12
N LYS A 138 19.77 9.03 -3.68
CA LYS A 138 21.05 8.58 -3.14
C LYS A 138 22.14 9.63 -3.30
N ILE A 139 22.29 10.20 -4.48
CA ILE A 139 23.29 11.24 -4.75
C ILE A 139 23.03 12.47 -3.87
N ASN A 140 21.78 12.94 -3.77
CA ASN A 140 21.43 14.07 -2.89
C ASN A 140 21.76 13.78 -1.43
N LYS A 141 21.55 12.54 -0.95
CA LYS A 141 21.95 12.15 0.40
C LYS A 141 23.46 12.19 0.59
N PHE A 142 24.24 11.67 -0.37
CA PHE A 142 25.70 11.72 -0.33
C PHE A 142 26.24 13.14 -0.34
N LEU A 143 25.72 14.01 -1.23
CA LEU A 143 26.11 15.41 -1.30
C LEU A 143 25.81 16.18 0.00
N LYS A 144 24.69 15.86 0.67
CA LYS A 144 24.38 16.43 1.99
C LYS A 144 25.34 15.96 3.08
N GLN A 145 25.83 14.72 3.00
CA GLN A 145 26.76 14.14 3.98
C GLN A 145 28.20 14.61 3.76
N HIS A 146 28.57 14.94 2.53
CA HIS A 146 29.92 15.35 2.14
C HIS A 146 29.83 16.64 1.33
N GLN A 147 29.95 17.78 2.01
CA GLN A 147 29.69 19.12 1.44
C GLN A 147 30.63 19.52 0.29
N ALA A 148 31.74 18.80 0.07
CA ALA A 148 32.75 19.11 -0.95
C ALA A 148 33.03 17.93 -1.90
N LEU A 149 31.99 17.33 -2.49
CA LEU A 149 32.15 16.28 -3.51
C LEU A 149 31.99 16.84 -4.92
N LYS A 150 33.04 16.69 -5.74
CA LYS A 150 32.95 16.88 -7.20
C LYS A 150 32.31 15.64 -7.82
N VAL A 151 31.14 15.81 -8.45
CA VAL A 151 30.45 14.72 -9.15
C VAL A 151 30.89 14.71 -10.61
N ASN A 152 31.59 13.65 -11.03
CA ASN A 152 31.89 13.39 -12.43
C ASN A 152 30.98 12.26 -12.93
N THR A 153 30.34 12.43 -14.07
CA THR A 153 29.47 11.43 -14.69
C THR A 153 30.09 10.89 -15.97
N THR A 154 30.00 9.58 -16.18
CA THR A 154 30.42 8.94 -17.43
C THR A 154 29.42 7.83 -17.74
N HIS A 155 28.81 7.88 -18.93
CA HIS A 155 27.88 6.86 -19.38
C HIS A 155 28.64 5.82 -20.21
N LYS A 156 28.49 4.54 -19.86
CA LYS A 156 29.00 3.40 -20.62
C LYS A 156 27.89 2.37 -20.73
N SER A 157 27.42 2.11 -21.95
CA SER A 157 26.45 1.06 -22.25
C SER A 157 27.08 0.02 -23.17
N SER A 158 26.76 -1.25 -22.95
CA SER A 158 27.08 -2.34 -23.87
C SER A 158 25.87 -3.27 -23.90
N TYR A 159 25.42 -3.66 -25.09
CA TYR A 159 24.29 -4.55 -25.29
C TYR A 159 24.79 -5.81 -26.00
N LYS A 160 24.38 -6.98 -25.50
CA LYS A 160 24.57 -8.25 -26.19
C LYS A 160 23.25 -8.61 -26.85
N VAL A 161 23.26 -8.71 -28.17
CA VAL A 161 22.14 -9.28 -28.93
C VAL A 161 22.22 -10.81 -28.75
N PRO A 162 21.15 -11.49 -28.29
CA PRO A 162 21.16 -12.94 -28.21
C PRO A 162 21.33 -13.54 -29.61
N PRO A 163 22.14 -14.60 -29.79
CA PRO A 163 22.16 -15.32 -31.06
C PRO A 163 20.78 -15.96 -31.27
N PHE A 164 20.24 -15.78 -32.48
CA PHE A 164 18.94 -16.29 -32.92
C PHE A 164 18.89 -17.82 -32.91
#